data_AF-A0A2P8KUJ1-F1
#
_entry.id   AF-A0A2P8KUJ1-F1
#
_cell.length_a   1.000
_cell.length_b   1.000
_cell.length_c   1.000
_cell.angle_alpha   90.00
_cell.angle_beta   90.00
_cell.angle_gamma   90.00
#
_symmetry.space_group_name_H-M   'P 1'
#
loop_
_entity.id
_entity.type
_entity.pdbx_description
1 polymer ?
#
loop_
_entity_poly.entity_id
_entity_poly.type
_entity_poly.pdbx_seq_one_letter_code
_entity_poly.pdbx_strand_id
1 'polypeptide(L)'
;MKCRPGDLALTYGAPTDNGLLVEVAEVGELPPSLKLEWGPFWRVTSLGSPFHMEPHQRSQTAIWPDRLLHPIRNPGDDAIDWASHRTPRSADLRQEQLARARHQLLEVASS
;
A
#
# COMPACT_ATOMS: atom_id res chain seq x y z
N MET A 1 7.03 -18.31 2.84
CA MET A 1 7.45 -17.04 2.21
C MET A 1 6.48 -16.71 1.10
N LYS A 2 6.01 -15.46 1.03
CA LYS A 2 5.00 -15.01 0.06
C LYS A 2 5.63 -14.59 -1.27
N CYS A 3 6.80 -13.94 -1.18
CA CYS A 3 7.57 -13.48 -2.34
C CYS A 3 8.69 -14.46 -2.69
N ARG A 4 9.27 -14.27 -3.87
CA ARG A 4 10.46 -14.96 -4.41
C ARG A 4 11.36 -13.95 -5.15
N PRO A 5 12.65 -14.26 -5.33
CA PRO A 5 13.52 -13.47 -6.21
C PRO A 5 12.91 -13.24 -7.60
N GLY A 6 12.93 -12.00 -8.07
CA GLY A 6 12.33 -11.54 -9.31
C GLY A 6 10.86 -11.14 -9.21
N ASP A 7 10.19 -11.37 -8.08
CA ASP A 7 8.82 -10.89 -7.89
C ASP A 7 8.80 -9.35 -7.75
N LEU A 8 7.80 -8.72 -8.35
CA LEU A 8 7.42 -7.35 -8.03
C LEU A 8 6.52 -7.36 -6.79
N ALA A 9 6.69 -6.38 -5.91
CA ALA A 9 5.88 -6.25 -4.70
C ALA A 9 5.65 -4.79 -4.32
N LEU A 10 4.61 -4.56 -3.53
CA LEU A 10 4.38 -3.30 -2.82
C LEU A 10 4.78 -3.44 -1.35
N THR A 11 5.40 -2.39 -0.82
CA THR A 11 5.78 -2.31 0.60
C THR A 11 4.63 -1.80 1.46
N TYR A 12 4.48 -2.34 2.67
CA TYR A 12 3.44 -1.93 3.63
C TYR A 12 3.90 -1.97 5.09
N GLY A 13 3.20 -1.25 5.97
CA GLY A 13 3.46 -1.22 7.41
C GLY A 13 4.67 -0.38 7.87
N ALA A 14 5.37 0.30 6.97
CA ALA A 14 6.46 1.24 7.30
C ALA A 14 5.93 2.68 7.42
N PRO A 15 6.38 3.51 8.37
CA PRO A 15 5.88 4.88 8.52
C PRO A 15 6.12 5.78 7.30
N THR A 16 7.24 5.58 6.60
CA THR A 16 7.73 6.46 5.52
C THR A 16 7.67 5.82 4.13
N ASP A 17 7.63 4.49 4.07
CA ASP A 17 7.94 3.72 2.85
C ASP A 17 6.81 2.76 2.50
N ASN A 18 5.55 3.21 2.65
CA ASN A 18 4.37 2.46 2.25
C ASN A 18 3.99 2.72 0.79
N GLY A 19 3.61 1.65 0.09
CA GLY A 19 3.18 1.71 -1.31
C GLY A 19 4.32 1.92 -2.30
N LEU A 20 5.57 1.67 -1.91
CA LEU A 20 6.69 1.68 -2.84
C LEU A 20 6.65 0.41 -3.69
N LEU A 21 6.84 0.59 -5.00
CA LEU A 21 7.06 -0.53 -5.91
C LEU A 21 8.51 -0.99 -5.78
N VAL A 22 8.68 -2.26 -5.46
CA VAL A 22 9.98 -2.88 -5.27
C VAL A 22 10.10 -4.17 -6.07
N GLU A 23 11.32 -4.48 -6.47
CA GLU A 23 11.70 -5.80 -6.97
C GLU A 23 12.38 -6.58 -5.84
N VAL A 24 11.96 -7.84 -5.65
CA VAL A 24 12.56 -8.74 -4.67
C VAL A 24 13.84 -9.33 -5.27
N ALA A 25 14.99 -9.01 -4.70
CA ALA A 25 16.28 -9.45 -5.23
C ALA A 25 16.70 -10.82 -4.65
N GLU A 26 16.86 -10.91 -3.34
CA GLU A 26 17.40 -12.10 -2.66
C GLU A 26 16.98 -12.15 -1.20
N VAL A 27 17.21 -13.29 -0.53
CA VAL A 27 16.96 -13.42 0.90
C VAL A 27 17.85 -12.46 1.67
N GLY A 28 17.25 -11.62 2.51
CA GLY A 28 17.96 -10.72 3.40
C GLY A 28 18.43 -11.45 4.65
N GLU A 29 19.67 -11.17 5.08
CA GLU A 29 20.18 -11.65 6.35
C GLU A 29 20.11 -10.57 7.43
N LEU A 30 19.36 -10.86 8.49
CA LEU A 30 19.33 -10.06 9.71
C LEU A 30 19.85 -10.85 10.92
N PRO A 31 20.22 -10.14 12.01
CA PRO A 31 20.51 -10.74 13.29
C PRO A 31 19.41 -11.72 13.74
N PRO A 32 19.76 -12.83 14.41
CA PRO A 32 18.79 -13.84 14.84
C PRO A 32 17.63 -13.29 15.70
N SER A 33 17.90 -12.25 16.49
CA SER A 33 16.90 -11.58 17.33
C SER A 33 15.76 -10.97 16.52
N LEU A 34 16.05 -10.35 15.38
CA LEU A 34 15.04 -9.75 14.50
C LEU A 34 14.33 -10.81 13.64
N LYS A 35 15.03 -11.90 13.29
CA LYS A 35 14.44 -13.02 12.53
C LYS A 35 13.33 -13.74 13.30
N LEU A 36 13.46 -13.91 14.62
CA LEU A 36 12.45 -14.61 15.43
C LEU A 36 11.09 -13.88 15.46
N GLU A 37 11.10 -12.56 15.51
CA GLU A 37 9.87 -11.76 15.67
C GLU A 37 9.18 -11.47 14.33
N TRP A 38 9.96 -11.30 13.26
CA TRP A 38 9.46 -10.81 11.97
C TRP A 38 9.44 -11.88 10.87
N GLY A 39 10.12 -13.00 11.08
CA GLY A 39 10.22 -14.08 10.11
C GLY A 39 11.27 -13.81 9.04
N PRO A 40 11.08 -14.31 7.81
CA PRO A 40 12.05 -14.15 6.73
C PRO A 40 12.05 -12.71 6.18
N PHE A 41 13.21 -12.29 5.71
CA PHE A 41 13.44 -10.97 5.13
C PHE A 41 13.94 -11.09 3.70
N TRP A 42 13.71 -10.05 2.93
CA TRP A 42 14.14 -9.91 1.55
C TRP A 42 14.97 -8.65 1.40
N ARG A 43 16.08 -8.75 0.68
CA ARG A 43 16.69 -7.60 0.05
C ARG A 43 15.79 -7.21 -1.13
N VAL A 44 15.28 -5.98 -1.10
CA VAL A 44 14.41 -5.43 -2.14
C VAL A 44 15.06 -4.19 -2.74
N THR A 45 14.85 -3.97 -4.03
CA THR A 45 15.31 -2.78 -4.74
C THR A 45 14.09 -1.94 -5.08
N SER A 46 14.05 -0.71 -4.57
CA SER A 46 13.04 0.26 -4.95
C SER A 46 13.17 0.57 -6.44
N LEU A 47 12.07 0.44 -7.16
CA LEU A 47 11.96 0.93 -8.55
C LEU A 47 11.52 2.40 -8.58
N GLY A 48 11.42 3.02 -7.40
CA GLY A 48 10.94 4.37 -7.20
C GLY A 48 9.41 4.49 -7.32
N SER A 49 8.88 5.58 -6.78
CA SER A 49 7.60 6.12 -7.26
C SER A 49 7.89 7.05 -8.43
N PRO A 50 7.31 6.85 -9.63
CA PRO A 50 7.60 7.70 -10.78
C PRO A 50 7.24 9.17 -10.56
N PHE A 51 6.43 9.50 -9.54
CA PHE A 51 5.91 10.85 -9.36
C PHE A 51 6.60 11.67 -8.27
N HIS A 52 7.23 11.07 -7.24
CA HIS A 52 7.57 11.82 -6.00
C HIS A 52 8.99 11.58 -5.42
N MET A 53 9.89 10.85 -6.09
CA MET A 53 11.25 10.62 -5.54
C MET A 53 12.32 11.45 -6.25
N GLU A 54 13.19 12.06 -5.46
CA GLU A 54 14.40 12.70 -5.97
C GLU A 54 15.31 11.66 -6.66
N PRO A 55 16.05 12.02 -7.73
CA PRO A 55 16.81 11.07 -8.54
C PRO A 55 17.76 10.15 -7.77
N HIS A 56 18.40 10.67 -6.72
CA HIS A 56 19.33 9.91 -5.88
C HIS A 56 18.64 8.88 -4.96
N GLN A 57 17.30 8.89 -4.90
CA GLN A 57 16.49 7.99 -4.10
C GLN A 57 15.73 6.96 -4.97
N ARG A 58 15.85 7.04 -6.30
CA ARG A 58 15.08 6.20 -7.25
C ARG A 58 15.48 4.72 -7.26
N SER A 59 16.65 4.37 -6.72
CA SER A 59 17.12 2.99 -6.59
C SER A 59 17.78 2.82 -5.23
N GLN A 60 16.98 2.56 -4.22
CA GLN A 60 17.47 2.21 -2.89
C GLN A 60 17.23 0.73 -2.64
N THR A 61 18.27 0.04 -2.17
CA THR A 61 18.17 -1.34 -1.72
C THR A 61 17.93 -1.37 -0.21
N ALA A 62 16.92 -2.09 0.24
CA ALA A 62 16.54 -2.21 1.65
C ALA A 62 16.27 -3.67 2.05
N ILE A 63 16.27 -3.98 3.35
CA ILE A 63 15.98 -5.32 3.88
C ILE A 63 14.59 -5.34 4.51
N TRP A 64 13.59 -5.83 3.78
CA TRP A 64 12.17 -5.78 4.18
C TRP A 64 11.66 -7.15 4.67
N PRO A 65 10.83 -7.20 5.74
CA PRO A 65 10.19 -8.45 6.14
C PRO A 65 9.23 -8.97 5.06
N ASP A 66 9.22 -10.28 4.80
CA ASP A 66 8.29 -10.93 3.85
C ASP A 66 6.81 -10.63 4.17
N ARG A 67 6.49 -10.49 5.46
CA ARG A 67 5.12 -10.18 5.91
C ARG A 67 4.65 -8.77 5.53
N LEU A 68 5.58 -7.86 5.25
CA LEU A 68 5.34 -6.47 4.89
C LEU A 68 5.43 -6.23 3.37
N LEU A 69 5.59 -7.30 2.59
CA LEU A 69 5.58 -7.26 1.14
C LEU A 69 4.27 -7.88 0.62
N HIS A 70 3.66 -7.18 -0.33
CA HIS A 70 2.50 -7.68 -1.06
C HIS A 70 2.93 -7.98 -2.51
N PRO A 71 3.13 -9.25 -2.88
CA PRO A 71 3.58 -9.59 -4.22
C PRO A 71 2.51 -9.23 -5.26
N ILE A 72 2.92 -8.58 -6.34
CA ILE A 72 2.08 -8.30 -7.50
C ILE A 72 2.24 -9.48 -8.45
N ARG A 73 1.22 -10.32 -8.53
CA ARG A 73 1.23 -11.51 -9.41
C ARG A 73 0.44 -11.27 -10.68
N ASN A 74 -0.55 -10.38 -10.61
CA ASN A 74 -1.38 -10.03 -11.75
C ASN A 74 -1.66 -8.52 -11.69
N PRO A 75 -0.89 -7.70 -12.42
CA PRO A 75 -0.94 -6.24 -12.29
C PRO A 75 -2.34 -5.64 -12.46
N GLY A 76 -3.19 -6.26 -13.28
CA GLY A 76 -4.56 -5.83 -13.52
C GLY A 76 -5.51 -6.08 -12.34
N ASP A 77 -5.41 -7.23 -11.67
CA ASP A 77 -6.27 -7.57 -10.53
C ASP A 77 -5.79 -6.86 -9.24
N ASP A 78 -4.47 -6.84 -9.02
CA ASP A 78 -3.87 -6.26 -7.82
C ASP A 78 -4.03 -4.72 -7.77
N ALA A 79 -4.18 -4.07 -8.93
CA ALA A 79 -4.47 -2.63 -9.01
C ALA A 79 -5.91 -2.28 -8.56
N ILE A 80 -6.86 -3.21 -8.74
CA ILE A 80 -8.28 -3.01 -8.41
C ILE A 80 -8.49 -3.10 -6.90
N ASP A 81 -7.82 -4.04 -6.23
CA ASP A 81 -7.92 -4.19 -4.78
C ASP A 81 -7.39 -2.93 -4.06
N TRP A 82 -6.29 -2.33 -4.51
CA TRP A 82 -5.76 -1.11 -3.89
C TRP A 82 -6.70 0.09 -4.00
N ALA A 83 -7.36 0.27 -5.15
CA ALA A 83 -8.35 1.32 -5.35
C ALA A 83 -9.63 1.09 -4.54
N SER A 84 -9.99 -0.17 -4.30
CA SER A 84 -11.20 -0.58 -3.58
C SER A 84 -11.07 -0.47 -2.06
N HIS A 85 -9.86 -0.62 -1.52
CA HIS A 85 -9.57 -0.44 -0.08
C HIS A 85 -9.41 1.04 0.33
N ARG A 86 -9.30 1.97 -0.64
CA ARG A 86 -9.66 3.36 -0.40
C ARG A 86 -11.17 3.44 -0.47
N THR A 87 -11.84 3.37 0.67
CA THR A 87 -13.22 3.85 0.80
C THR A 87 -13.34 5.13 -0.02
N PRO A 88 -14.20 5.15 -1.05
CA PRO A 88 -14.25 6.33 -1.88
C PRO A 88 -14.94 7.38 -1.02
N ARG A 89 -14.22 8.46 -0.67
CA ARG A 89 -14.79 9.67 -0.04
C ARG A 89 -16.11 10.11 -0.70
N SER A 90 -16.36 9.69 -1.94
CA SER A 90 -17.61 9.94 -2.67
C SER A 90 -18.84 9.19 -2.12
N ALA A 91 -18.69 8.04 -1.45
CA ALA A 91 -19.79 7.36 -0.78
C ALA A 91 -20.28 8.16 0.44
N ASP A 92 -19.34 8.59 1.29
CA ASP A 92 -19.61 9.43 2.46
C ASP A 92 -20.20 10.79 2.05
N LEU A 93 -19.63 11.42 1.02
CA LEU A 93 -20.14 12.71 0.50
C LEU A 93 -21.56 12.61 -0.07
N ARG A 94 -21.90 11.53 -0.78
CA ARG A 94 -23.28 11.32 -1.26
C ARG A 94 -24.25 11.13 -0.10
N GLN A 95 -23.84 10.38 0.93
CA GLN A 95 -24.68 10.09 2.08
C GLN A 95 -24.91 11.34 2.94
N GLU A 96 -23.88 12.16 3.14
CA GLU A 96 -24.02 13.48 3.77
C GLU A 96 -24.90 14.44 2.94
N GLN A 97 -24.73 14.48 1.62
CA GLN A 97 -25.57 15.32 0.76
C GLN A 97 -27.04 14.88 0.78
N LEU A 98 -27.30 13.57 0.77
CA LEU A 98 -28.64 13.00 0.92
C LEU A 98 -29.24 13.30 2.31
N ALA A 99 -28.44 13.24 3.37
CA ALA A 99 -28.89 13.57 4.72
C ALA A 99 -29.25 15.06 4.85
N ARG A 100 -28.42 15.96 4.31
CA ARG A 100 -28.70 17.41 4.28
C ARG A 100 -29.94 17.74 3.46
N ALA A 101 -30.09 17.15 2.27
CA ALA A 101 -31.26 17.36 1.42
C ALA A 101 -32.56 16.89 2.10
N ARG A 102 -32.52 15.74 2.81
CA ARG A 102 -33.66 15.26 3.61
C ARG A 102 -34.02 16.21 4.74
N HIS A 103 -33.04 16.74 5.46
CA HIS A 103 -33.29 17.69 6.55
C HIS A 103 -33.96 18.97 6.05
N GLN A 104 -33.46 19.54 4.94
CA GLN A 104 -34.03 20.73 4.33
C GLN A 104 -35.48 20.52 3.86
N LEU A 105 -35.78 19.36 3.28
CA LEU A 105 -37.16 19.03 2.87
C LEU A 105 -38.12 18.91 4.06
N LEU A 106 -37.64 18.39 5.20
CA LEU A 106 -38.45 18.28 6.42
C LEU A 106 -38.70 19.66 7.05
N GLU A 107 -37.72 20.56 7.03
CA GLU A 107 -37.89 21.94 7.51
C GLU A 107 -38.90 22.73 6.67
N VAL A 108 -38.84 22.58 5.34
CA VAL A 108 -39.79 23.25 4.42
C VAL A 108 -41.20 22.68 4.54
N ALA A 109 -41.36 21.38 4.81
CA ALA A 109 -42.66 20.75 5.00
C ALA A 109 -43.30 21.05 6.38
N SER A 110 -42.55 21.66 7.30
CA SER A 110 -42.98 22.00 8.67
C SER A 110 -43.29 23.49 8.84
N SER A 111 -43.20 24.29 7.77
CA SER A 111 -43.60 25.70 7.70
C SER A 111 -44.90 25.86 6.92
#